data_AF-A0A8S2TJ21-F1
#
_entry.id   AF-A0A8S2TJ21-F1
#
_cell.length_a   1.000
_cell.length_b   1.000
_cell.length_c   1.000
_cell.angle_alpha   90.00
_cell.angle_beta   90.00
_cell.angle_gamma   90.00
#
_symmetry.space_group_name_H-M   'P 1'
#
loop_
_entity.id
_entity.type
_entity.pdbx_description
1 polymer ?
#
loop_
_entity_poly.entity_id
_entity_poly.type
_entity_poly.pdbx_seq_one_letter_code
_entity_poly.pdbx_strand_id
1 'polypeptide(L)'
;DRDYKIHLYDWLQEKYDRLLRRFHQVENSSIHRIASNDLKQIIREEGFSQITSDDLHDLIVRHETNPNEIDYQMFLSGKLFLDKAFLLPAFI
;
A
#
# COMPACT_ATOMS: atom_id res chain seq x y z
N ASP A 1 2.62 10.95 16.60
CA ASP A 1 1.74 10.73 15.43
C ASP A 1 2.51 10.22 14.23
N ARG A 2 2.60 8.89 14.06
CA ARG A 2 2.81 8.14 12.78
C ARG A 2 3.17 6.64 12.93
N ASP A 3 2.99 6.00 14.09
CA ASP A 3 3.25 4.55 14.26
C ASP A 3 2.44 3.64 13.32
N TYR A 4 1.32 4.12 12.78
CA TYR A 4 0.50 3.34 11.84
C TYR A 4 1.26 2.87 10.60
N LYS A 5 2.34 3.56 10.19
CA LYS A 5 3.12 3.17 9.00
C LYS A 5 3.90 1.90 9.22
N ILE A 6 4.46 1.73 10.42
CA ILE A 6 5.17 0.51 10.80
C ILE A 6 4.16 -0.64 10.88
N HIS A 7 3.03 -0.42 11.56
CA HIS A 7 1.94 -1.40 11.64
C HIS A 7 1.34 -1.74 10.26
N LEU A 8 1.30 -0.79 9.33
CA LEU A 8 0.85 -1.05 7.96
C LEU A 8 1.80 -2.03 7.28
N TYR A 9 3.12 -1.86 7.39
CA TYR A 9 4.07 -2.79 6.76
C TYR A 9 3.99 -4.19 7.33
N ASP A 10 3.98 -4.30 8.67
CA ASP A 10 3.83 -5.60 9.33
C ASP A 10 2.54 -6.28 8.87
N TRP A 11 1.43 -5.53 8.82
CA TRP A 11 0.15 -6.03 8.34
C TRP A 11 0.16 -6.40 6.85
N LEU A 12 0.79 -5.60 5.99
CA LEU A 12 0.92 -5.90 4.55
C LEU A 12 1.73 -7.18 4.33
N GLN A 13 2.77 -7.41 5.13
CA GLN A 13 3.57 -8.65 5.10
C GLN A 13 2.76 -9.85 5.60
N GLU A 14 2.09 -9.72 6.75
CA GLU A 14 1.21 -10.77 7.30
C GLU A 14 0.09 -11.17 6.32
N LYS A 15 -0.40 -10.22 5.52
CA LYS A 15 -1.50 -10.41 4.57
C LYS A 15 -1.03 -10.55 3.12
N TYR A 16 0.27 -10.64 2.86
CA TYR A 16 0.85 -10.53 1.52
C TYR A 16 0.15 -11.43 0.49
N ASP A 17 0.12 -12.75 0.72
CA ASP A 17 -0.50 -13.72 -0.21
C ASP A 17 -2.00 -13.51 -0.40
N ARG A 18 -2.67 -12.97 0.62
CA ARG A 18 -4.11 -12.70 0.55
C ARG A 18 -4.37 -11.44 -0.26
N LEU A 19 -3.65 -10.36 0.01
CA LEU A 19 -3.73 -9.10 -0.72
C LEU A 19 -3.34 -9.27 -2.19
N LEU A 20 -2.25 -9.99 -2.46
CA LEU A 20 -1.80 -10.29 -3.82
C LEU A 20 -2.90 -10.98 -4.64
N ARG A 21 -3.59 -11.97 -4.06
CA ARG A 21 -4.74 -12.64 -4.70
C ARG A 21 -5.91 -11.68 -4.95
N ARG A 22 -6.20 -10.77 -4.01
CA ARG A 22 -7.27 -9.77 -4.17
C ARG A 22 -6.94 -8.77 -5.27
N PHE A 23 -5.69 -8.33 -5.37
CA PHE A 23 -5.26 -7.42 -6.43
C PHE A 23 -5.32 -8.09 -7.80
N HIS A 24 -4.88 -9.34 -7.94
CA HIS A 24 -5.04 -10.09 -9.20
C HIS A 24 -6.50 -10.28 -9.63
N GLN A 25 -7.48 -10.26 -8.72
CA GLN A 25 -8.89 -10.39 -9.06
C GLN A 25 -9.48 -9.11 -9.68
N VAL A 26 -8.93 -7.95 -9.34
CA VAL A 26 -9.43 -6.63 -9.82
C VAL A 26 -8.52 -6.01 -10.89
N GLU A 27 -7.34 -6.60 -11.07
CA GLU A 27 -6.41 -6.25 -12.14
C GLU A 27 -7.03 -6.51 -13.52
N ASN A 28 -7.22 -5.45 -14.30
CA ASN A 28 -7.81 -5.53 -15.64
C ASN A 28 -6.81 -6.00 -16.71
N SER A 29 -5.52 -5.80 -16.47
CA SER A 29 -4.42 -6.15 -17.38
C SER A 29 -3.24 -6.65 -16.55
N SER A 30 -2.56 -7.73 -16.96
CA SER A 30 -1.48 -8.39 -16.22
C SER A 30 -0.17 -7.56 -16.14
N ILE A 31 -0.27 -6.29 -15.76
CA ILE A 31 0.81 -5.30 -15.68
C ILE A 31 1.05 -4.83 -14.24
N HIS A 32 0.44 -5.49 -13.28
CA HIS A 32 0.51 -5.24 -11.84
C HIS A 32 -0.07 -3.89 -11.40
N ARG A 33 -1.03 -3.36 -12.17
CA ARG A 33 -1.67 -2.07 -11.89
C ARG A 33 -3.17 -2.19 -11.65
N ILE A 34 -3.66 -1.45 -10.67
CA ILE A 34 -5.09 -1.35 -10.31
C ILE A 34 -5.46 0.11 -10.09
N ALA A 35 -6.76 0.43 -10.11
CA ALA A 35 -7.18 1.77 -9.76
C ALA A 35 -6.91 2.04 -8.27
N SER A 36 -6.53 3.27 -7.94
CA SER A 36 -6.27 3.69 -6.55
C SER A 36 -7.49 3.53 -5.63
N ASN A 37 -8.69 3.59 -6.19
CA ASN A 37 -9.92 3.33 -5.45
C ASN A 37 -10.06 1.86 -5.07
N ASP A 38 -9.65 0.93 -5.95
CA ASP A 38 -9.66 -0.51 -5.68
C ASP A 38 -8.67 -0.85 -4.56
N LEU A 39 -7.49 -0.23 -4.55
CA LEU A 39 -6.55 -0.34 -3.42
C LEU A 39 -7.21 0.05 -2.10
N LYS A 40 -7.81 1.25 -2.04
CA LYS A 40 -8.45 1.76 -0.83
C LYS A 40 -9.57 0.84 -0.34
N GLN A 41 -10.38 0.34 -1.28
CA GLN A 41 -11.46 -0.59 -0.98
C GLN A 41 -10.91 -1.92 -0.42
N ILE A 42 -9.92 -2.52 -1.08
CA ILE A 42 -9.33 -3.80 -0.66
C ILE A 42 -8.70 -3.69 0.73
N ILE A 43 -7.92 -2.64 1.01
CA ILE A 43 -7.29 -2.44 2.33
C ILE A 43 -8.35 -2.31 3.43
N ARG A 44 -9.43 -1.59 3.15
CA ARG A 44 -10.56 -1.44 4.07
C ARG A 44 -11.30 -2.76 4.31
N GLU A 45 -11.57 -3.52 3.26
CA GLU A 45 -12.25 -4.84 3.34
C GLU A 45 -11.39 -5.90 4.04
N GLU A 46 -10.08 -5.82 3.91
CA GLU A 46 -9.13 -6.69 4.59
C GLU A 46 -8.92 -6.31 6.07
N GLY A 47 -9.50 -5.19 6.51
CA GLY A 47 -9.68 -4.86 7.92
C GLY A 47 -8.58 -4.02 8.56
N PHE A 48 -7.74 -3.34 7.78
CA PHE A 48 -6.77 -2.39 8.35
C PHE A 48 -7.45 -1.04 8.66
N SER A 49 -8.11 -0.97 9.81
CA SER A 49 -8.91 0.20 10.23
C SER A 49 -8.09 1.39 10.75
N GLN A 50 -6.79 1.19 10.98
CA GLN A 50 -5.90 2.22 11.51
C GLN A 50 -5.49 3.26 10.48
N ILE A 51 -5.66 2.99 9.18
CA ILE A 51 -5.35 3.94 8.12
C ILE A 51 -6.62 4.63 7.62
N THR A 52 -6.56 5.95 7.47
CA THR A 52 -7.65 6.70 6.85
C THR A 52 -7.57 6.65 5.32
N SER A 53 -8.68 6.95 4.64
CA SER A 53 -8.69 7.09 3.18
C SER A 53 -7.75 8.19 2.69
N ASP A 54 -7.55 9.24 3.49
CA ASP A 54 -6.67 10.36 3.19
C ASP A 54 -5.21 9.96 3.35
N ASP A 55 -4.86 9.22 4.41
CA ASP A 55 -3.52 8.64 4.57
C ASP A 55 -3.17 7.70 3.41
N LEU A 56 -4.10 6.84 2.99
CA LEU A 56 -3.91 5.98 1.81
C LEU A 56 -3.73 6.81 0.54
N HIS A 57 -4.49 7.88 0.36
CA HIS A 57 -4.32 8.76 -0.79
C HIS A 57 -2.93 9.42 -0.80
N ASP A 58 -2.49 9.94 0.34
CA ASP A 58 -1.17 10.52 0.52
C ASP A 58 -0.06 9.51 0.22
N LEU A 59 -0.23 8.24 0.61
CA LEU A 59 0.72 7.17 0.29
C LEU A 59 0.78 6.93 -1.21
N ILE A 60 -0.37 6.87 -1.89
CA ILE A 60 -0.46 6.67 -3.35
C ILE A 60 0.24 7.82 -4.09
N VAL A 61 -0.08 9.07 -3.74
CA VAL A 61 0.53 10.27 -4.36
C VAL A 61 2.05 10.30 -4.17
N ARG A 62 2.56 9.73 -3.06
CA ARG A 62 4.01 9.63 -2.79
C ARG A 62 4.68 8.43 -3.48
N HIS A 63 3.91 7.43 -3.87
CA HIS A 63 4.38 6.20 -4.52
C HIS A 63 4.37 6.33 -6.04
N GLU A 64 3.38 7.03 -6.60
CA GLU A 64 3.07 7.03 -8.02
C GLU A 64 3.18 8.42 -8.63
N THR A 65 3.64 8.48 -9.89
CA THR A 65 3.55 9.71 -10.69
C THR A 65 2.11 9.98 -11.13
N ASN A 66 1.31 8.93 -11.34
CA ASN A 66 -0.12 9.03 -11.65
C ASN A 66 -0.95 8.50 -10.47
N PRO A 67 -1.62 9.36 -9.69
CA PRO A 67 -2.31 8.93 -8.48
C PRO A 67 -3.63 8.18 -8.73
N ASN A 68 -4.04 8.01 -10.00
CA ASN A 68 -5.26 7.26 -10.34
C ASN A 68 -5.05 5.74 -10.39
N GLU A 69 -3.80 5.30 -10.53
CA GLU A 69 -3.42 3.90 -10.58
C GLU A 69 -2.22 3.64 -9.69
N ILE A 70 -2.13 2.44 -9.14
CA ILE A 70 -0.98 2.01 -8.33
C ILE A 70 -0.41 0.70 -8.83
N ASP A 71 0.92 0.60 -8.86
CA ASP A 71 1.61 -0.68 -8.94
C ASP A 71 1.50 -1.39 -7.59
N TYR A 72 0.57 -2.35 -7.49
CA TYR A 72 0.29 -3.03 -6.23
C TYR A 72 1.43 -3.96 -5.82
N GLN A 73 2.23 -4.45 -6.77
CA GLN A 73 3.36 -5.33 -6.47
C GLN A 73 4.49 -4.53 -5.82
N MET A 74 4.77 -3.35 -6.36
CA MET A 74 5.73 -2.42 -5.76
C MET A 74 5.22 -1.90 -4.41
N PHE A 75 3.93 -1.59 -4.30
CA PHE A 75 3.31 -1.17 -3.03
C PHE A 75 3.46 -2.23 -1.93
N LEU A 76 3.10 -3.50 -2.23
CA LEU A 76 3.22 -4.62 -1.28
C LEU A 76 4.67 -4.93 -0.89
N SER A 77 5.62 -4.69 -1.79
CA SER A 77 7.04 -4.94 -1.50
C SER A 77 7.61 -4.00 -0.43
N GLY A 78 6.96 -2.87 -0.17
CA GLY A 78 7.46 -1.84 0.75
C GLY A 78 8.80 -1.21 0.35
N LYS A 79 9.32 -1.54 -0.85
CA LYS A 79 10.66 -1.17 -1.32
C LYS A 79 10.91 0.33 -1.30
N LEU A 80 9.87 1.13 -1.57
CA LEU A 80 9.94 2.60 -1.58
C LEU A 80 10.07 3.22 -0.17
N PHE A 81 9.74 2.47 0.89
CA PHE A 81 9.84 2.92 2.28
C PHE A 81 11.17 2.53 2.92
N LEU A 82 11.79 1.46 2.42
CA LEU A 82 13.17 1.10 2.73
C LEU A 82 14.17 1.99 1.97
N ASP A 83 13.90 2.31 0.70
CA ASP A 83 14.80 3.13 -0.14
C ASP A 83 14.76 4.64 0.16
N LYS A 84 13.76 5.11 0.92
CA LYS A 84 13.75 6.49 1.40
C LYS A 84 14.39 6.57 2.79
N ALA A 85 15.68 6.88 2.80
CA ALA A 85 16.53 7.11 3.97
C ALA A 85 15.96 8.01 5.10
N PHE A 86 14.81 8.67 4.90
CA PHE A 86 14.12 9.45 5.93
C PHE A 86 13.37 8.60 6.97
N LEU A 87 13.19 7.29 6.76
CA LEU A 87 12.55 6.42 7.74
C LEU A 87 13.53 5.80 8.75
N LEU A 88 14.84 5.80 8.46
CA LEU A 88 15.88 5.32 9.39
C LEU A 88 15.83 5.98 10.79
N PRO A 89 15.56 7.29 10.96
CA PRO A 89 15.48 7.91 12.28
C PRO A 89 14.22 7.55 13.08
N ALA A 90 13.23 6.89 12.48
CA ALA A 90 12.03 6.41 13.18
C ALA A 90 12.19 4.98 13.75
N PHE A 91 13.34 4.34 13.49
CA PHE A 91 13.66 2.98 13.93
C PHE A 91 14.82 2.91 14.94
N ILE A 92 15.32 4.05 15.42
CA ILE A 92 16.29 4.18 16.53
C ILE A 92 15.64 4.90 17.70
#